data_AF-N0CZX8-F1
#
_entry.id   AF-N0CZX8-F1
#
_cell.length_a   1.000
_cell.length_b   1.000
_cell.length_c   1.000
_cell.angle_alpha   90.00
_cell.angle_beta   90.00
_cell.angle_gamma   90.00
#
_symmetry.space_group_name_H-M   'P 1'
#
loop_
_entity.id
_entity.type
_entity.pdbx_description
1 polymer ?
#
loop_
_entity_poly.entity_id
_entity_poly.type
_entity_poly.pdbx_seq_one_letter_code
_entity_poly.pdbx_strand_id
1 'polypeptide(L)'
;MKRRSLAGPLTKSLVFVLVTVLATTVLGLSIANTGVGDTTTYRARFTDATGLIPGDSVRIAGVKVGQVESVRVADRRVAEVTFGVRKGRTLPASVTASIKYLNMVGQRYVDLDRGAGPVGRTFAAGATIPLSRTTPALDLTQLFNGFQPLFEGLSPPDVNQLAGSIVQVLQGEGGTVDSILRHVGSLTTTVAAKDKVIGEVIKNLNTVLKTVNDREAGFDDLVVTLEKLVSGFSSDRKPLGEAVTAMGALTTVTADLFQDGRKPLKDDIRQLWRLSAQLGKNTPQIENFLIKTPAKMAAISRLTSYGSWLNLYLCEAKVGGVATDDGSTPPTGIAITQPRCLA
;
A
#
# COMPACT_ATOMS: atom_id res chain seq x y z
N MET A 1 12.79 -84.37 -4.19
CA MET A 1 12.57 -82.92 -3.95
C MET A 1 11.29 -82.49 -4.68
N LYS A 2 10.20 -82.14 -3.97
CA LYS A 2 8.95 -81.67 -4.58
C LYS A 2 9.13 -80.21 -5.05
N ARG A 3 9.18 -79.97 -6.37
CA ARG A 3 9.16 -78.61 -6.93
C ARG A 3 7.82 -77.96 -6.60
N ARG A 4 7.80 -76.91 -5.77
CA ARG A 4 6.60 -76.13 -5.48
C ARG A 4 6.15 -75.40 -6.75
N SER A 5 4.85 -75.48 -7.05
CA SER A 5 4.26 -74.81 -8.22
C SER A 5 4.44 -73.30 -8.14
N LEU A 6 5.07 -72.71 -9.16
CA LEU A 6 5.33 -71.27 -9.30
C LEU A 6 4.11 -70.48 -9.78
N ALA A 7 2.99 -71.15 -10.09
CA ALA A 7 1.79 -70.52 -10.65
C ALA A 7 1.12 -69.52 -9.68
N GLY A 8 1.11 -69.81 -8.38
CA GLY A 8 0.52 -68.93 -7.35
C GLY A 8 1.30 -67.62 -7.15
N PRO A 9 2.64 -67.65 -7.01
CA PRO A 9 3.46 -66.44 -6.98
C PRO A 9 3.34 -65.59 -8.26
N LEU A 10 3.31 -66.23 -9.43
CA LEU A 10 3.19 -65.52 -10.71
C LEU A 10 1.85 -64.79 -10.87
N THR A 11 0.74 -65.43 -10.52
CA THR A 11 -0.58 -64.78 -10.55
C THR A 11 -0.68 -63.62 -9.57
N LYS A 12 -0.16 -63.75 -8.34
CA LYS A 12 -0.13 -62.65 -7.36
C LYS A 12 0.72 -61.47 -7.83
N SER A 13 1.89 -61.74 -8.42
CA SER A 13 2.76 -60.69 -8.96
C SER A 13 2.11 -59.96 -10.14
N LEU A 14 1.43 -60.70 -11.03
CA LEU A 14 0.74 -60.11 -12.18
C LEU A 14 -0.44 -59.22 -11.73
N VAL A 15 -1.24 -59.67 -10.75
CA VAL A 15 -2.30 -58.85 -10.16
C VAL A 15 -1.74 -57.61 -9.47
N PHE A 16 -0.64 -57.74 -8.72
CA PHE A 16 0.01 -56.60 -8.08
C PHE A 16 0.47 -55.56 -9.11
N VAL A 17 1.18 -55.99 -10.16
CA VAL A 17 1.64 -55.09 -11.23
C VAL A 17 0.45 -54.40 -11.91
N LEU A 18 -0.63 -55.15 -12.20
CA LEU A 18 -1.81 -54.59 -12.86
C LEU A 18 -2.50 -53.54 -11.98
N VAL A 19 -2.66 -53.82 -10.68
CA VAL A 19 -3.23 -52.86 -9.72
C VAL A 19 -2.33 -51.65 -9.54
N THR A 20 -1.01 -51.82 -9.43
CA THR A 20 -0.07 -50.70 -9.30
C THR A 20 -0.08 -49.83 -10.54
N VAL A 21 -0.02 -50.41 -11.75
CA VAL A 21 -0.10 -49.65 -13.01
C VAL A 21 -1.42 -48.89 -13.10
N LEU A 22 -2.54 -49.52 -12.75
CA LEU A 22 -3.85 -48.88 -12.78
C LEU A 22 -3.94 -47.73 -11.76
N ALA A 23 -3.47 -47.95 -10.53
CA ALA A 23 -3.42 -46.92 -9.50
C ALA A 23 -2.51 -45.75 -9.91
N THR A 24 -1.29 -46.02 -10.40
CA THR A 24 -0.37 -45.00 -10.89
C THR A 24 -0.96 -44.23 -12.07
N THR A 25 -1.68 -44.90 -12.98
CA THR A 25 -2.35 -44.25 -14.10
C THR A 25 -3.47 -43.32 -13.62
N VAL A 26 -4.33 -43.79 -12.69
CA VAL A 26 -5.39 -42.97 -12.10
C VAL A 26 -4.81 -41.76 -11.36
N LEU A 27 -3.73 -41.97 -10.61
CA LEU A 27 -3.07 -40.90 -9.85
C LEU A 27 -2.40 -39.89 -10.79
N GLY A 28 -1.76 -40.36 -11.85
CA GLY A 28 -1.18 -39.52 -12.91
C GLY A 28 -2.23 -38.69 -13.63
N LEU A 29 -3.37 -39.28 -14.01
CA LEU A 29 -4.50 -38.56 -14.63
C LEU A 29 -5.14 -37.55 -13.68
N SER A 30 -5.23 -37.87 -12.39
CA SER A 30 -5.77 -36.96 -11.38
C SER A 30 -4.87 -35.74 -11.18
N ILE A 31 -3.55 -35.94 -11.08
CA ILE A 31 -2.56 -34.85 -10.97
C ILE A 31 -2.51 -34.00 -12.24
N ALA A 32 -2.57 -34.63 -13.41
CA ALA A 32 -2.55 -33.92 -14.68
C ALA A 32 -3.75 -32.96 -14.82
N ASN A 33 -4.80 -33.12 -13.99
CA ASN A 33 -6.01 -32.27 -13.98
C ASN A 33 -6.63 -32.13 -15.38
N THR A 34 -6.30 -33.04 -16.29
CA THR A 34 -6.86 -33.14 -17.63
C THR A 34 -8.30 -33.57 -17.45
N GLY A 35 -9.19 -32.60 -17.30
CA GLY A 35 -10.62 -32.86 -17.19
C GLY A 35 -11.05 -33.66 -18.40
N VAL A 36 -11.38 -34.94 -18.20
CA VAL A 36 -11.96 -35.82 -19.21
C VAL A 36 -13.40 -35.34 -19.44
N GLY A 37 -13.53 -34.27 -20.21
CA GLY A 37 -14.81 -33.66 -20.52
C GLY A 37 -14.68 -32.89 -21.82
N ASP A 38 -15.71 -32.98 -22.65
CA ASP A 38 -15.80 -32.23 -23.89
C ASP A 38 -15.65 -30.73 -23.61
N THR A 39 -14.60 -30.12 -24.17
CA THR A 39 -14.34 -28.68 -24.11
C THR A 39 -14.45 -28.06 -25.50
N THR A 40 -14.75 -26.77 -25.54
CA THR A 40 -14.67 -25.93 -26.72
C THR A 40 -13.41 -25.07 -26.58
N THR A 41 -12.52 -25.18 -27.55
CA THR A 41 -11.24 -24.45 -27.55
C THR A 41 -11.45 -22.99 -27.98
N TYR A 42 -10.78 -22.08 -27.29
CA TYR A 42 -10.69 -20.66 -27.62
C TYR A 42 -9.23 -20.20 -27.50
N ARG A 43 -8.94 -19.04 -28.10
CA ARG A 43 -7.63 -18.39 -27.99
C ARG A 43 -7.78 -16.99 -27.42
N ALA A 44 -6.78 -16.51 -26.71
CA ALA A 44 -6.67 -15.11 -26.30
C ALA A 44 -5.23 -14.63 -26.45
N ARG A 45 -5.07 -13.40 -26.92
CA ARG A 45 -3.76 -12.78 -27.13
C ARG A 45 -3.49 -11.76 -26.03
N PHE A 46 -2.38 -11.88 -25.32
CA PHE A 46 -1.97 -10.97 -24.24
C PHE A 46 -0.63 -10.32 -24.58
N THR A 47 -0.41 -9.09 -24.11
CA THR A 47 0.91 -8.45 -24.18
C THR A 47 1.91 -9.13 -23.25
N ASP A 48 1.43 -9.71 -22.15
CA ASP A 48 2.22 -10.48 -21.20
C ASP A 48 1.37 -11.61 -20.58
N ALA A 49 1.93 -12.81 -20.54
CA ALA A 49 1.36 -14.01 -19.93
C ALA A 49 2.33 -14.66 -18.91
N THR A 50 3.25 -13.88 -18.34
CA THR A 50 4.25 -14.36 -17.38
C THR A 50 3.60 -15.06 -16.19
N GLY A 51 4.08 -16.27 -15.89
CA GLY A 51 3.59 -17.12 -14.81
C GLY A 51 2.34 -17.95 -15.13
N LEU A 52 1.76 -17.81 -16.33
CA LEU A 52 0.67 -18.68 -16.78
C LEU A 52 1.25 -19.96 -17.40
N ILE A 53 0.77 -21.13 -16.96
CA ILE A 53 1.25 -22.44 -17.42
C ILE A 53 0.10 -23.33 -17.94
N PRO A 54 0.39 -24.31 -18.81
CA PRO A 54 -0.59 -25.34 -19.16
C PRO A 54 -1.14 -26.05 -17.92
N GLY A 55 -2.46 -26.22 -17.85
CA GLY A 55 -3.16 -26.77 -16.70
C GLY A 55 -3.76 -25.73 -15.75
N ASP A 56 -3.36 -24.45 -15.86
CA ASP A 56 -3.98 -23.37 -15.08
C ASP A 56 -5.47 -23.26 -15.37
N SER A 57 -6.25 -22.92 -14.34
CA SER A 57 -7.71 -22.89 -14.47
C SER A 57 -8.19 -21.73 -15.35
N VAL A 58 -9.28 -21.95 -16.09
CA VAL A 58 -10.06 -20.88 -16.71
C VAL A 58 -11.36 -20.72 -15.94
N ARG A 59 -11.71 -19.48 -15.56
CA ARG A 59 -12.81 -19.18 -14.65
C ARG A 59 -13.74 -18.13 -15.22
N ILE A 60 -15.01 -18.21 -14.84
CA ILE A 60 -16.03 -17.16 -15.04
C ILE A 60 -16.59 -16.84 -13.66
N ALA A 61 -16.53 -15.58 -13.24
CA ALA A 61 -16.96 -15.15 -11.91
C ALA A 61 -16.38 -16.03 -10.78
N GLY A 62 -15.10 -16.39 -10.89
CA GLY A 62 -14.39 -17.24 -9.92
C GLY A 62 -14.65 -18.75 -10.02
N VAL A 63 -15.62 -19.21 -10.81
CA VAL A 63 -15.94 -20.64 -10.97
C VAL A 63 -15.10 -21.26 -12.09
N LYS A 64 -14.42 -22.38 -11.83
CA LYS A 64 -13.65 -23.12 -12.86
C LYS A 64 -14.58 -23.66 -13.95
N VAL A 65 -14.40 -23.16 -15.16
CA VAL A 65 -15.13 -23.59 -16.37
C VAL A 65 -14.23 -24.25 -17.40
N GLY A 66 -12.91 -24.24 -17.20
CA GLY A 66 -11.97 -24.71 -18.20
C GLY A 66 -10.53 -24.82 -17.69
N GLN A 67 -9.60 -25.04 -18.62
CA GLN A 67 -8.15 -25.01 -18.36
C GLN A 67 -7.36 -24.45 -19.55
N VAL A 68 -6.19 -23.92 -19.25
CA VAL A 68 -5.18 -23.55 -20.24
C VAL A 68 -4.58 -24.82 -20.83
N GLU A 69 -4.56 -24.90 -22.16
CA GLU A 69 -3.99 -26.01 -22.92
C GLU A 69 -2.54 -25.72 -23.32
N SER A 70 -2.27 -24.49 -23.78
CA SER A 70 -0.91 -24.07 -24.13
C SER A 70 -0.75 -22.55 -24.13
N VAL A 71 0.49 -22.11 -23.93
CA VAL A 71 0.92 -20.71 -24.05
C VAL A 71 2.06 -20.68 -25.06
N ARG A 72 1.93 -19.87 -26.11
CA ARG A 72 2.94 -19.73 -27.17
C ARG A 72 3.18 -18.26 -27.49
N VAL A 73 4.37 -17.95 -27.98
CA VAL A 73 4.63 -16.61 -28.52
C VAL A 73 4.14 -16.56 -29.97
N ALA A 74 3.16 -15.71 -30.23
CA ALA A 74 2.68 -15.33 -31.54
C ALA A 74 3.23 -13.94 -31.92
N ASP A 75 3.36 -13.67 -33.21
CA ASP A 75 3.73 -12.34 -33.74
C ASP A 75 5.00 -11.74 -33.08
N ARG A 76 5.94 -12.62 -32.69
CA ARG A 76 7.22 -12.36 -31.98
C ARG A 76 7.13 -11.74 -30.58
N ARG A 77 6.05 -11.05 -30.22
CA ARG A 77 5.93 -10.27 -28.98
C ARG A 77 4.61 -10.47 -28.22
N VAL A 78 3.71 -11.28 -28.74
CA VAL A 78 2.37 -11.47 -28.17
C VAL A 78 2.27 -12.88 -27.62
N ALA A 79 1.76 -13.04 -26.41
CA ALA A 79 1.46 -14.36 -25.87
C ALA A 79 0.07 -14.81 -26.37
N GLU A 80 0.02 -15.86 -27.17
CA GLU A 80 -1.23 -16.53 -27.55
C GLU A 80 -1.48 -17.69 -26.57
N VAL A 81 -2.54 -17.56 -25.79
CA VAL A 81 -3.01 -18.56 -24.82
C VAL A 81 -4.15 -19.33 -25.44
N THR A 82 -3.98 -20.65 -25.58
CA THR A 82 -5.04 -21.58 -25.99
C THR A 82 -5.65 -22.22 -24.76
N PHE A 83 -6.97 -22.18 -24.63
CA PHE A 83 -7.67 -22.73 -23.47
C PHE A 83 -9.01 -23.36 -23.87
N GLY A 84 -9.38 -24.41 -23.15
CA GLY A 84 -10.64 -25.12 -23.34
C GLY A 84 -11.67 -24.70 -22.29
N VAL A 85 -12.92 -24.46 -22.72
CA VAL A 85 -14.07 -24.20 -21.83
C VAL A 85 -15.08 -25.34 -21.96
N ARG A 86 -15.60 -25.87 -20.84
CA ARG A 86 -16.57 -26.99 -20.83
C ARG A 86 -17.79 -26.69 -21.74
N LYS A 87 -18.21 -27.69 -22.53
CA LYS A 87 -19.45 -27.61 -23.33
C LYS A 87 -20.65 -27.28 -22.42
N GLY A 88 -21.58 -26.48 -22.95
CA GLY A 88 -22.74 -25.96 -22.21
C GLY A 88 -22.54 -24.57 -21.60
N ARG A 89 -21.33 -23.99 -21.66
CA ARG A 89 -21.09 -22.58 -21.36
C ARG A 89 -20.78 -21.81 -22.64
N THR A 90 -21.70 -20.96 -23.04
CA THR A 90 -21.51 -20.04 -24.18
C THR A 90 -20.85 -18.76 -23.71
N LEU A 91 -19.78 -18.36 -24.42
CA LEU A 91 -19.14 -17.06 -24.20
C LEU A 91 -19.90 -15.99 -25.00
N PRO A 92 -20.16 -14.80 -24.44
CA PRO A 92 -20.75 -13.71 -25.20
C PRO A 92 -19.76 -13.17 -26.23
N ALA A 93 -20.26 -12.60 -27.33
CA ALA A 93 -19.41 -12.00 -28.36
C ALA A 93 -18.53 -10.85 -27.85
N SER A 94 -18.91 -10.23 -26.72
CA SER A 94 -18.14 -9.20 -26.00
C SER A 94 -17.19 -9.74 -24.94
N VAL A 95 -16.93 -11.06 -24.91
CA VAL A 95 -16.05 -11.68 -23.90
C VAL A 95 -14.69 -10.98 -23.82
N THR A 96 -14.24 -10.75 -22.59
CA THR A 96 -12.90 -10.26 -22.25
C THR A 96 -12.16 -11.32 -21.45
N ALA A 97 -10.84 -11.35 -21.56
CA ALA A 97 -10.00 -12.28 -20.80
C ALA A 97 -8.96 -11.53 -19.98
N SER A 98 -8.77 -11.89 -18.72
CA SER A 98 -7.75 -11.29 -17.84
C SER A 98 -6.92 -12.36 -17.18
N ILE A 99 -5.60 -12.19 -17.09
CA ILE A 99 -4.75 -13.09 -16.31
C ILE A 99 -4.65 -12.57 -14.88
N LYS A 100 -5.12 -13.35 -13.91
CA LYS A 100 -5.18 -12.97 -12.48
C LYS A 100 -4.41 -13.97 -11.61
N TYR A 101 -4.07 -13.55 -10.40
CA TYR A 101 -3.48 -14.43 -9.38
C TYR A 101 -4.54 -15.31 -8.72
N LEU A 102 -4.27 -16.61 -8.63
CA LEU A 102 -5.11 -17.57 -7.92
C LEU A 102 -4.83 -17.58 -6.41
N ASN A 103 -3.57 -17.43 -6.01
CA ASN A 103 -3.13 -17.44 -4.62
C ASN A 103 -1.84 -16.63 -4.40
N MET A 104 -1.43 -16.50 -3.13
CA MET A 104 -0.23 -15.75 -2.73
C MET A 104 1.09 -16.43 -3.13
N VAL A 105 1.05 -17.68 -3.58
CA VAL A 105 2.24 -18.43 -4.03
C VAL A 105 2.57 -18.12 -5.51
N GLY A 106 1.75 -17.30 -6.17
CA GLY A 106 2.02 -16.81 -7.52
C GLY A 106 1.38 -17.63 -8.65
N GLN A 107 0.52 -18.61 -8.33
CA GLN A 107 -0.24 -19.33 -9.35
C GLN A 107 -1.19 -18.38 -10.09
N ARG A 108 -1.36 -18.59 -11.40
CA ARG A 108 -2.21 -17.75 -12.26
C ARG A 108 -3.46 -18.49 -12.70
N TYR A 109 -4.44 -17.74 -13.21
CA TYR A 109 -5.59 -18.28 -13.89
C TYR A 109 -6.12 -17.28 -14.93
N VAL A 110 -6.85 -17.77 -15.93
CA VAL A 110 -7.54 -16.91 -16.90
C VAL A 110 -8.96 -16.66 -16.42
N ASP A 111 -9.30 -15.40 -16.19
CA ASP A 111 -10.63 -14.94 -15.86
C ASP A 111 -11.35 -14.46 -17.13
N LEU A 112 -12.51 -15.02 -17.41
CA LEU A 112 -13.36 -14.65 -18.53
C LEU A 112 -14.54 -13.83 -18.00
N ASP A 113 -14.71 -12.63 -18.55
CA ASP A 113 -15.77 -11.71 -18.16
C ASP A 113 -16.56 -11.22 -19.38
N ARG A 114 -17.71 -10.61 -19.13
CA ARG A 114 -18.57 -10.01 -20.15
C ARG A 114 -18.17 -8.55 -20.35
N GLY A 115 -17.50 -8.24 -21.45
CA GLY A 115 -17.25 -6.86 -21.84
C GLY A 115 -18.52 -6.14 -22.31
N ALA A 116 -18.40 -4.83 -22.50
CA ALA A 116 -19.45 -4.01 -23.09
C ALA A 116 -19.69 -4.41 -24.56
N GLY A 117 -20.94 -4.69 -24.94
CA GLY A 117 -21.30 -5.03 -26.30
C GLY A 117 -22.70 -5.63 -26.46
N PRO A 118 -23.07 -6.01 -27.70
CA PRO A 118 -24.40 -6.53 -28.01
C PRO A 118 -24.73 -7.80 -27.22
N VAL A 119 -25.87 -7.79 -26.56
CA VAL A 119 -26.39 -8.95 -25.81
C VAL A 119 -26.93 -9.99 -26.81
N GLY A 120 -26.76 -11.28 -26.51
CA GLY A 120 -27.35 -12.38 -27.28
C GLY A 120 -26.51 -12.92 -28.44
N ARG A 121 -25.38 -12.30 -28.80
CA ARG A 121 -24.40 -12.90 -29.73
C ARG A 121 -23.40 -13.75 -28.97
N THR A 122 -23.06 -14.90 -29.53
CA THR A 122 -22.05 -15.81 -28.97
C THR A 122 -20.69 -15.61 -29.63
N PHE A 123 -19.64 -15.85 -28.86
CA PHE A 123 -18.27 -15.90 -29.38
C PHE A 123 -18.06 -17.24 -30.10
N ALA A 124 -17.53 -17.21 -31.31
CA ALA A 124 -17.36 -18.41 -32.12
C ALA A 124 -16.31 -19.36 -31.52
N ALA A 125 -16.57 -20.66 -31.60
CA ALA A 125 -15.60 -21.68 -31.20
C ALA A 125 -14.30 -21.54 -32.01
N GLY A 126 -13.15 -21.68 -31.36
CA GLY A 126 -11.82 -21.53 -31.97
C GLY A 126 -11.41 -20.10 -32.30
N ALA A 127 -12.29 -19.11 -32.07
CA ALA A 127 -11.99 -17.70 -32.28
C ALA A 127 -10.96 -17.18 -31.25
N THR A 128 -10.32 -16.08 -31.62
CA THR A 128 -9.26 -15.45 -30.84
C THR A 128 -9.75 -14.15 -30.23
N ILE A 129 -9.68 -14.02 -28.91
CA ILE A 129 -9.93 -12.78 -28.18
C ILE A 129 -8.74 -11.85 -28.47
N PRO A 130 -8.97 -10.68 -29.11
CA PRO A 130 -7.90 -9.78 -29.52
C PRO A 130 -7.32 -9.01 -28.33
N LEU A 131 -6.12 -8.45 -28.50
CA LEU A 131 -5.41 -7.68 -27.48
C LEU A 131 -6.25 -6.54 -26.85
N SER A 132 -7.15 -5.93 -27.63
CA SER A 132 -8.04 -4.87 -27.16
C SER A 132 -9.09 -5.33 -26.14
N ARG A 133 -9.27 -6.65 -25.96
CA ARG A 133 -10.22 -7.27 -25.01
C ARG A 133 -9.52 -8.20 -24.02
N THR A 134 -8.21 -8.05 -23.88
CA THR A 134 -7.42 -8.83 -22.94
C THR A 134 -6.64 -7.93 -22.01
N THR A 135 -6.63 -8.29 -20.73
CA THR A 135 -5.81 -7.64 -19.73
C THR A 135 -4.65 -8.56 -19.37
N PRO A 136 -3.39 -8.14 -19.57
CA PRO A 136 -2.22 -8.96 -19.25
C PRO A 136 -2.13 -9.26 -17.76
N ALA A 137 -1.24 -10.20 -17.43
CA ALA A 137 -0.94 -10.52 -16.04
C ALA A 137 -0.39 -9.26 -15.34
N LEU A 138 -0.85 -8.98 -14.13
CA LEU A 138 -0.20 -7.95 -13.31
C LEU A 138 1.24 -8.41 -13.01
N ASP A 139 2.21 -7.58 -13.37
CA ASP A 139 3.60 -7.74 -12.98
C ASP A 139 3.81 -7.06 -11.62
N LEU A 140 3.86 -7.88 -10.56
CA LEU A 140 4.10 -7.38 -9.21
C LEU A 140 5.51 -6.79 -9.07
N THR A 141 6.50 -7.28 -9.83
CA THR A 141 7.85 -6.70 -9.82
C THR A 141 7.83 -5.30 -10.41
N GLN A 142 7.14 -5.10 -11.53
CA GLN A 142 6.97 -3.76 -12.11
C GLN A 142 6.19 -2.83 -11.17
N LEU A 143 5.17 -3.35 -10.46
CA LEU A 143 4.44 -2.60 -9.45
C LEU A 143 5.37 -2.16 -8.29
N PHE A 144 6.15 -3.08 -7.72
CA PHE A 144 7.09 -2.76 -6.64
C PHE A 144 8.21 -1.81 -7.10
N ASN A 145 8.76 -2.02 -8.30
CA ASN A 145 9.73 -1.12 -8.91
C ASN A 145 9.11 0.25 -9.22
N GLY A 146 7.81 0.33 -9.52
CA GLY A 146 7.09 1.60 -9.67
C GLY A 146 6.94 2.37 -8.36
N PHE A 147 6.93 1.67 -7.22
CA PHE A 147 6.98 2.29 -5.90
C PHE A 147 8.42 2.61 -5.44
N GLN A 148 9.45 2.04 -6.07
CA GLN A 148 10.84 2.30 -5.71
C GLN A 148 11.21 3.79 -5.76
N PRO A 149 10.85 4.61 -6.76
CA PRO A 149 11.12 6.05 -6.75
C PRO A 149 10.44 6.80 -5.59
N LEU A 150 9.27 6.33 -5.16
CA LEU A 150 8.60 6.86 -3.98
C LEU A 150 9.40 6.49 -2.72
N PHE A 151 9.89 5.25 -2.61
CA PHE A 151 10.72 4.82 -1.49
C PHE A 151 12.15 5.41 -1.50
N GLU A 152 12.69 5.74 -2.68
CA GLU A 152 13.96 6.45 -2.84
C GLU A 152 13.83 7.93 -2.43
N GLY A 153 12.64 8.52 -2.59
CA GLY A 153 12.33 9.88 -2.13
C GLY A 153 11.93 9.98 -0.65
N LEU A 154 11.63 8.85 0.00
CA LEU A 154 11.22 8.78 1.40
C LEU A 154 12.41 8.36 2.27
N SER A 155 12.63 9.10 3.35
CA SER A 155 13.64 8.70 4.32
C SER A 155 13.13 7.47 5.11
N PRO A 156 14.00 6.59 5.65
CA PRO A 156 13.58 5.43 6.45
C PRO A 156 12.54 5.75 7.57
N PRO A 157 12.57 6.93 8.22
CA PRO A 157 11.51 7.38 9.12
C PRO A 157 10.13 7.52 8.46
N ASP A 158 10.05 8.05 7.23
CA ASP A 158 8.79 8.33 6.53
C ASP A 158 8.09 7.04 6.08
N VAL A 159 8.89 6.03 5.68
CA VAL A 159 8.39 4.68 5.38
C VAL A 159 7.78 4.04 6.62
N ASN A 160 8.44 4.20 7.78
CA ASN A 160 7.96 3.67 9.05
C ASN A 160 6.67 4.39 9.52
N GLN A 161 6.56 5.68 9.24
CA GLN A 161 5.37 6.48 9.56
C GLN A 161 4.17 6.15 8.66
N LEU A 162 4.41 5.93 7.36
CA LEU A 162 3.37 5.50 6.42
C LEU A 162 2.88 4.09 6.74
N ALA A 163 3.80 3.15 7.00
CA ALA A 163 3.47 1.81 7.45
C ALA A 163 2.67 1.85 8.77
N GLY A 164 3.06 2.70 9.72
CA GLY A 164 2.33 2.91 10.97
C GLY A 164 0.92 3.47 10.76
N SER A 165 0.75 4.39 9.81
CA SER A 165 -0.54 5.00 9.49
C SER A 165 -1.51 4.00 8.82
N ILE A 166 -0.98 3.15 7.93
CA ILE A 166 -1.75 2.05 7.31
C ILE A 166 -2.17 1.04 8.38
N VAL A 167 -1.28 0.71 9.32
CA VAL A 167 -1.58 -0.18 10.44
C VAL A 167 -2.64 0.42 11.38
N GLN A 168 -2.56 1.71 11.74
CA GLN A 168 -3.57 2.38 12.56
C GLN A 168 -4.95 2.41 11.89
N VAL A 169 -5.02 2.63 10.58
CA VAL A 169 -6.28 2.59 9.84
C VAL A 169 -6.85 1.16 9.79
N LEU A 170 -6.01 0.15 9.57
CA LEU A 170 -6.43 -1.26 9.56
C LEU A 170 -6.77 -1.80 10.96
N GLN A 171 -6.23 -1.21 12.02
CA GLN A 171 -6.53 -1.53 13.42
C GLN A 171 -7.71 -0.72 13.99
N GLY A 172 -8.34 0.15 13.18
CA GLY A 172 -9.51 0.93 13.59
C GLY A 172 -9.20 2.15 14.47
N GLU A 173 -7.93 2.55 14.56
CA GLU A 173 -7.49 3.77 15.26
C GLU A 173 -7.46 5.01 14.34
N GLY A 174 -8.02 4.89 13.13
CA GLY A 174 -8.16 5.97 12.16
C GLY A 174 -9.26 6.97 12.50
N GLY A 175 -8.96 7.91 13.40
CA GLY A 175 -9.60 9.23 13.51
C GLY A 175 -11.06 9.25 13.99
N THR A 176 -11.24 9.55 15.28
CA THR A 176 -12.54 9.98 15.82
C THR A 176 -13.09 11.17 15.02
N VAL A 177 -14.39 11.09 14.73
CA VAL A 177 -15.28 12.06 14.05
C VAL A 177 -15.10 13.53 14.53
N ASP A 178 -14.46 13.73 15.68
CA ASP A 178 -14.14 15.01 16.30
C ASP A 178 -13.14 15.88 15.51
N SER A 179 -12.24 15.29 14.70
CA SER A 179 -11.24 16.05 13.92
C SER A 179 -11.77 16.59 12.57
N ILE A 180 -12.81 15.96 12.03
CA ILE A 180 -13.48 16.37 10.79
C ILE A 180 -14.55 17.42 11.09
N LEU A 181 -15.29 17.30 12.19
CA LEU A 181 -16.36 18.24 12.55
C LEU A 181 -15.86 19.64 12.96
N ARG A 182 -14.63 19.79 13.45
CA ARG A 182 -14.04 21.13 13.70
C ARG A 182 -13.70 21.89 12.41
N HIS A 183 -13.52 21.19 11.29
CA HIS A 183 -13.27 21.82 9.98
C HIS A 183 -14.55 22.16 9.20
N VAL A 184 -15.70 21.59 9.57
CA VAL A 184 -17.01 21.93 8.98
C VAL A 184 -17.61 23.19 9.62
N GLY A 185 -17.16 23.55 10.84
CA GLY A 185 -17.69 24.67 11.63
C GLY A 185 -17.38 26.08 11.13
N SER A 186 -16.43 26.29 10.20
CA SER A 186 -16.13 27.64 9.67
C SER A 186 -16.60 27.89 8.23
N LEU A 187 -17.26 26.93 7.59
CA LEU A 187 -17.74 27.05 6.21
C LEU A 187 -19.23 27.45 6.10
N THR A 188 -19.94 27.66 7.22
CA THR A 188 -21.41 27.83 7.20
C THR A 188 -21.89 29.05 7.99
N THR A 189 -21.43 30.25 7.62
CA THR A 189 -22.06 31.52 8.05
C THR A 189 -22.36 32.46 6.89
N THR A 190 -22.66 31.95 5.68
CA THR A 190 -23.35 32.75 4.64
C THR A 190 -24.12 31.90 3.61
N VAL A 191 -24.78 30.81 4.02
CA VAL A 191 -25.77 30.08 3.18
C VAL A 191 -27.18 30.13 3.81
N ALA A 192 -27.39 31.06 4.74
CA ALA A 192 -28.70 31.33 5.32
C ALA A 192 -29.04 32.82 5.22
N ALA A 193 -29.26 33.28 3.99
CA ALA A 193 -30.27 34.29 3.70
C ALA A 193 -31.04 33.80 2.47
N LYS A 194 -32.14 33.09 2.74
CA LYS A 194 -33.21 32.81 1.77
C LYS A 194 -33.80 34.14 1.30
N ASP A 195 -34.29 34.18 0.05
CA ASP A 195 -35.63 34.72 -0.30
C ASP A 195 -35.81 35.12 -1.78
N LYS A 196 -35.50 34.26 -2.76
CA LYS A 196 -36.13 34.38 -4.11
C LYS A 196 -36.21 33.16 -5.00
N VAL A 197 -35.90 31.98 -4.47
CA VAL A 197 -36.28 30.68 -5.06
C VAL A 197 -37.81 30.56 -5.27
N ILE A 198 -38.64 31.43 -4.67
CA ILE A 198 -40.10 31.41 -4.78
C ILE A 198 -40.65 32.33 -5.92
N GLY A 199 -39.91 33.32 -6.41
CA GLY A 199 -40.41 34.25 -7.44
C GLY A 199 -40.12 33.80 -8.89
N GLU A 200 -38.97 33.16 -9.09
CA GLU A 200 -38.46 32.81 -10.42
C GLU A 200 -39.14 31.56 -11.01
N VAL A 201 -39.75 30.69 -10.20
CA VAL A 201 -40.42 29.48 -10.71
C VAL A 201 -41.81 29.76 -11.31
N ILE A 202 -42.54 30.79 -10.83
CA ILE A 202 -43.92 31.11 -11.31
C ILE A 202 -43.92 32.09 -12.50
N LYS A 203 -42.89 32.95 -12.61
CA LYS A 203 -42.79 33.98 -13.67
C LYS A 203 -42.17 33.45 -14.96
N ASN A 204 -41.23 32.51 -14.85
CA ASN A 204 -40.58 31.87 -15.99
C ASN A 204 -41.51 30.91 -16.74
N LEU A 205 -42.53 30.33 -16.08
CA LEU A 205 -43.48 29.41 -16.74
C LEU A 205 -44.56 30.15 -17.57
N ASN A 206 -44.99 31.35 -17.15
CA ASN A 206 -46.01 32.14 -17.85
C ASN A 206 -45.46 33.01 -18.99
N THR A 207 -44.17 33.35 -18.97
CA THR A 207 -43.54 34.20 -19.99
C THR A 207 -43.09 33.36 -21.20
N VAL A 208 -42.59 32.14 -20.96
CA VAL A 208 -42.13 31.23 -22.01
C VAL A 208 -43.29 30.70 -22.86
N LEU A 209 -44.46 30.42 -22.25
CA LEU A 209 -45.65 29.99 -22.99
C LEU A 209 -46.30 31.11 -23.84
N LYS A 210 -46.02 32.37 -23.52
CA LYS A 210 -46.59 33.53 -24.23
C LYS A 210 -45.71 34.00 -25.40
N THR A 211 -44.39 33.97 -25.25
CA THR A 211 -43.46 34.44 -26.30
C THR A 211 -43.25 33.41 -27.42
N VAL A 212 -43.41 32.11 -27.13
CA VAL A 212 -43.34 31.04 -28.15
C VAL A 212 -44.56 31.08 -29.09
N ASN A 213 -45.67 31.68 -28.67
CA ASN A 213 -46.88 31.80 -29.49
C ASN A 213 -46.89 33.05 -30.41
N ASP A 214 -45.95 33.99 -30.23
CA ASP A 214 -46.00 35.33 -30.84
C ASP A 214 -44.81 35.69 -31.77
N ARG A 215 -44.40 34.75 -32.64
CA ARG A 215 -43.83 34.98 -34.00
C ARG A 215 -42.30 34.85 -34.23
N GLU A 216 -41.91 33.73 -34.84
CA GLU A 216 -41.44 33.60 -36.25
C GLU A 216 -40.41 34.57 -36.88
N ALA A 217 -39.63 35.34 -36.11
CA ALA A 217 -38.58 36.25 -36.64
C ALA A 217 -37.12 35.79 -36.33
N GLY A 218 -36.81 34.52 -36.57
CA GLY A 218 -35.60 33.84 -36.05
C GLY A 218 -34.30 33.89 -36.87
N PHE A 219 -33.97 34.96 -37.61
CA PHE A 219 -32.73 34.96 -38.42
C PHE A 219 -31.71 36.09 -38.13
N ASP A 220 -32.15 37.30 -37.74
CA ASP A 220 -31.24 38.40 -37.36
C ASP A 220 -30.50 38.15 -36.03
N ASP A 221 -31.11 37.35 -35.16
CA ASP A 221 -30.63 37.09 -33.80
C ASP A 221 -29.35 36.25 -33.76
N LEU A 222 -29.12 35.40 -34.76
CA LEU A 222 -27.94 34.52 -34.81
C LEU A 222 -26.65 35.32 -35.06
N VAL A 223 -26.70 36.34 -35.92
CA VAL A 223 -25.54 37.16 -36.29
C VAL A 223 -25.15 38.11 -35.16
N VAL A 224 -26.14 38.72 -34.51
CA VAL A 224 -25.92 39.62 -33.37
C VAL A 224 -25.46 38.84 -32.14
N THR A 225 -25.90 37.60 -31.95
CA THR A 225 -25.46 36.73 -30.86
C THR A 225 -23.99 36.31 -31.04
N LEU A 226 -23.56 36.05 -32.27
CA LEU A 226 -22.15 35.73 -32.54
C LEU A 226 -21.23 36.95 -32.32
N GLU A 227 -21.66 38.15 -32.70
CA GLU A 227 -20.92 39.40 -32.46
C GLU A 227 -20.82 39.74 -30.96
N LYS A 228 -21.90 39.51 -30.19
CA LYS A 228 -21.91 39.70 -28.72
C LYS A 228 -21.06 38.66 -27.98
N LEU A 229 -21.00 37.42 -28.47
CA LEU A 229 -20.14 36.38 -27.90
C LEU A 229 -18.66 36.73 -28.09
N VAL A 230 -18.27 37.20 -29.29
CA VAL A 230 -16.89 37.56 -29.61
C VAL A 230 -16.44 38.83 -28.87
N SER A 231 -17.32 39.83 -28.74
CA SER A 231 -17.04 41.07 -27.98
C SER A 231 -17.06 40.85 -26.47
N GLY A 232 -17.97 40.02 -25.95
CA GLY A 232 -18.02 39.62 -24.54
C GLY A 232 -16.76 38.86 -24.12
N PHE A 233 -16.34 37.88 -24.93
CA PHE A 233 -15.08 37.14 -24.68
C PHE A 233 -13.84 38.03 -24.81
N SER A 234 -13.90 39.11 -25.61
CA SER A 234 -12.82 40.10 -25.69
C SER A 234 -12.79 41.06 -24.50
N SER A 235 -13.93 41.36 -23.88
CA SER A 235 -14.03 42.19 -22.66
C SER A 235 -13.62 41.44 -21.39
N ASP A 236 -13.86 40.12 -21.33
CA ASP A 236 -13.51 39.27 -20.19
C ASP A 236 -12.04 38.82 -20.15
N ARG A 237 -11.20 39.30 -21.08
CA ARG A 237 -9.75 38.99 -21.13
C ARG A 237 -8.99 39.50 -19.90
N LYS A 238 -9.45 40.58 -19.26
CA LYS A 238 -8.82 41.13 -18.05
C LYS A 238 -9.02 40.20 -16.83
N PRO A 239 -10.25 39.80 -16.45
CA PRO A 239 -10.48 38.84 -15.38
C PRO A 239 -9.75 37.50 -15.57
N LEU A 240 -9.70 36.99 -16.81
CA LEU A 240 -8.98 35.74 -17.14
C LEU A 240 -7.46 35.91 -17.03
N GLY A 241 -6.92 37.06 -17.46
CA GLY A 241 -5.50 37.38 -17.30
C GLY A 241 -5.10 37.56 -15.84
N GLU A 242 -5.96 38.18 -15.03
CA GLU A 242 -5.77 38.35 -13.59
C GLU A 242 -5.79 37.00 -12.85
N ALA A 243 -6.70 36.10 -13.22
CA ALA A 243 -6.75 34.74 -12.66
C ALA A 243 -5.49 33.93 -12.99
N VAL A 244 -5.01 33.98 -14.24
CA VAL A 244 -3.77 33.29 -14.65
C VAL A 244 -2.54 33.89 -13.96
N THR A 245 -2.50 35.21 -13.78
CA THR A 245 -1.42 35.88 -13.04
C THR A 245 -1.44 35.51 -11.56
N ALA A 246 -2.62 35.42 -10.94
CA ALA A 246 -2.78 34.99 -9.56
C ALA A 246 -2.32 33.52 -9.36
N MET A 247 -2.58 32.64 -10.32
CA MET A 247 -2.07 31.26 -10.30
C MET A 247 -0.54 31.20 -10.42
N GLY A 248 0.05 32.03 -11.28
CA GLY A 248 1.51 32.18 -11.37
C GLY A 248 2.14 32.68 -10.07
N ALA A 249 1.50 33.67 -9.42
CA ALA A 249 1.94 34.21 -8.14
C ALA A 249 1.85 33.16 -7.01
N LEU A 250 0.75 32.40 -6.94
CA LEU A 250 0.60 31.29 -5.98
C LEU A 250 1.67 30.21 -6.14
N THR A 251 2.02 29.88 -7.39
CA THR A 251 3.06 28.89 -7.68
C THR A 251 4.43 29.38 -7.22
N THR A 252 4.72 30.68 -7.41
CA THR A 252 5.96 31.32 -6.98
C THR A 252 6.05 31.38 -5.45
N VAL A 253 5.00 31.83 -4.77
CA VAL A 253 4.96 31.89 -3.29
C VAL A 253 5.09 30.50 -2.68
N THR A 254 4.48 29.48 -3.29
CA THR A 254 4.62 28.10 -2.83
C THR A 254 6.06 27.59 -3.04
N ALA A 255 6.67 27.86 -4.20
CA ALA A 255 8.05 27.51 -4.46
C ALA A 255 9.03 28.20 -3.50
N ASP A 256 8.82 29.48 -3.21
CA ASP A 256 9.61 30.25 -2.25
C ASP A 256 9.42 29.72 -0.83
N LEU A 257 8.21 29.39 -0.39
CA LEU A 257 7.96 28.75 0.91
C LEU A 257 8.70 27.41 1.04
N PHE A 258 8.78 26.62 -0.03
CA PHE A 258 9.53 25.37 -0.05
C PHE A 258 11.06 25.61 -0.07
N GLN A 259 11.56 26.64 -0.75
CA GLN A 259 12.99 26.97 -0.72
C GLN A 259 13.42 27.56 0.63
N ASP A 260 12.63 28.49 1.17
CA ASP A 260 12.90 29.17 2.43
C ASP A 260 12.70 28.24 3.62
N GLY A 261 11.70 27.35 3.59
CA GLY A 261 11.46 26.37 4.67
C GLY A 261 12.51 25.25 4.73
N ARG A 262 13.18 24.94 3.62
CA ARG A 262 14.18 23.87 3.55
C ARG A 262 15.45 24.20 4.34
N LYS A 263 15.81 25.48 4.45
CA LYS A 263 17.05 25.91 5.12
C LYS A 263 16.94 25.80 6.65
N PRO A 264 15.93 26.36 7.34
CA PRO A 264 15.71 26.16 8.78
C PRO A 264 15.58 24.69 9.15
N LEU A 265 14.81 23.91 8.38
CA LEU A 265 14.60 22.49 8.65
C LEU A 265 15.92 21.69 8.60
N LYS A 266 16.78 21.97 7.63
CA LYS A 266 18.10 21.34 7.53
C LYS A 266 19.01 21.72 8.70
N ASP A 267 18.92 22.96 9.17
CA ASP A 267 19.70 23.44 10.29
C ASP A 267 19.22 22.82 11.61
N ASP A 268 17.90 22.68 11.80
CA ASP A 268 17.30 22.02 12.96
C ASP A 268 17.65 20.53 13.02
N ILE A 269 17.57 19.82 11.90
CA ILE A 269 18.00 18.42 11.81
C ILE A 269 19.49 18.29 12.18
N ARG A 270 20.33 19.23 11.73
CA ARG A 270 21.77 19.22 12.08
C ARG A 270 21.99 19.46 13.58
N GLN A 271 21.19 20.31 14.22
CA GLN A 271 21.28 20.57 15.66
C GLN A 271 20.76 19.38 16.47
N LEU A 272 19.64 18.77 16.06
CA LEU A 272 19.11 17.55 16.68
C LEU A 272 20.11 16.40 16.58
N TRP A 273 20.77 16.24 15.43
CA TRP A 273 21.81 15.22 15.26
C TRP A 273 23.01 15.49 16.18
N ARG A 274 23.41 16.75 16.34
CA ARG A 274 24.48 17.14 17.27
C ARG A 274 24.11 16.82 18.72
N LEU A 275 22.89 17.14 19.13
CA LEU A 275 22.39 16.81 20.47
C LEU A 275 22.35 15.29 20.68
N SER A 276 21.77 14.55 19.74
CA SER A 276 21.68 13.09 19.78
C SER A 276 23.06 12.44 19.85
N ALA A 277 24.02 12.88 19.03
CA ALA A 277 25.40 12.39 19.07
C ALA A 277 26.10 12.73 20.38
N GLN A 278 25.87 13.92 20.95
CA GLN A 278 26.43 14.29 22.24
C GLN A 278 25.80 13.50 23.39
N LEU A 279 24.50 13.22 23.32
CA LEU A 279 23.80 12.41 24.30
C LEU A 279 24.27 10.95 24.22
N GLY A 280 24.41 10.41 23.00
CA GLY A 280 24.95 9.08 22.73
C GLY A 280 26.39 8.89 23.21
N LYS A 281 27.25 9.89 23.00
CA LYS A 281 28.63 9.89 23.54
C LYS A 281 28.68 9.88 25.07
N ASN A 282 27.69 10.50 25.71
CA ASN A 282 27.61 10.59 27.17
C ASN A 282 26.65 9.56 27.80
N THR A 283 26.14 8.60 27.03
CA THR A 283 25.28 7.52 27.53
C THR A 283 25.87 6.79 28.72
N PRO A 284 27.17 6.41 28.75
CA PRO A 284 27.75 5.74 29.91
C PRO A 284 27.70 6.61 31.19
N GLN A 285 27.87 7.92 31.06
CA GLN A 285 27.82 8.87 32.17
C GLN A 285 26.39 9.06 32.66
N ILE A 286 25.41 9.14 31.75
CA ILE A 286 23.98 9.26 32.07
C ILE A 286 23.48 7.97 32.72
N GLU A 287 23.86 6.82 32.21
CA GLU A 287 23.51 5.51 32.79
C GLU A 287 24.12 5.35 34.18
N ASN A 288 25.41 5.66 34.33
CA ASN A 288 26.10 5.63 35.62
C ASN A 288 25.46 6.62 36.62
N PHE A 289 25.04 7.80 36.16
CA PHE A 289 24.27 8.75 36.96
C PHE A 289 22.93 8.15 37.37
N LEU A 290 22.12 7.64 36.44
CA LEU A 290 20.79 7.08 36.72
C LEU A 290 20.84 5.85 37.63
N ILE A 291 21.83 4.97 37.47
CA ILE A 291 22.02 3.78 38.31
C ILE A 291 22.49 4.17 39.72
N LYS A 292 23.45 5.11 39.83
CA LYS A 292 24.02 5.49 41.14
C LYS A 292 23.16 6.49 41.91
N THR A 293 22.33 7.27 41.23
CA THR A 293 21.54 8.34 41.87
C THR A 293 20.58 7.81 42.93
N PRO A 294 19.79 6.74 42.72
CA PRO A 294 18.92 6.18 43.75
C PRO A 294 19.71 5.74 44.99
N ALA A 295 20.86 5.09 44.82
CA ALA A 295 21.70 4.68 45.94
C ALA A 295 22.28 5.87 46.72
N LYS A 296 22.72 6.92 46.01
CA LYS A 296 23.20 8.17 46.61
C LYS A 296 22.08 8.93 47.32
N MET A 297 20.90 9.04 46.70
CA MET A 297 19.72 9.66 47.30
C MET A 297 19.23 8.89 48.51
N ALA A 298 19.27 7.55 48.50
CA ALA A 298 18.97 6.72 49.66
C ALA A 298 20.00 6.90 50.78
N ALA A 299 21.29 7.03 50.43
CA ALA A 299 22.31 7.34 51.42
C ALA A 299 22.08 8.72 52.06
N ILE A 300 21.78 9.75 51.26
CA ILE A 300 21.43 11.09 51.74
C ILE A 300 20.14 11.05 52.59
N SER A 301 19.12 10.34 52.13
CA SER A 301 17.86 10.17 52.86
C SER A 301 18.03 9.47 54.20
N ARG A 302 18.94 8.49 54.30
CA ARG A 302 19.29 7.83 55.57
C ARG A 302 20.04 8.77 56.52
N LEU A 303 20.84 9.69 55.98
CA LEU A 303 21.49 10.71 56.80
C LEU A 303 20.46 11.68 57.40
N THR A 304 19.36 11.95 56.71
CA THR A 304 18.30 12.86 57.16
C THR A 304 17.12 12.17 57.86
N SER A 305 17.07 10.83 57.91
CA SER A 305 15.91 10.10 58.48
C SER A 305 15.85 10.13 60.00
N TYR A 306 16.95 10.43 60.67
CA TYR A 306 17.06 10.40 62.13
C TYR A 306 16.71 11.74 62.81
N GLY A 307 16.44 12.81 62.06
CA GLY A 307 16.04 14.12 62.60
C GLY A 307 16.64 15.32 61.82
N SER A 308 16.58 16.52 62.40
CA SER A 308 17.15 17.75 61.83
C SER A 308 18.69 17.85 61.97
N TRP A 309 19.36 16.75 62.32
CA TRP A 309 20.80 16.68 62.54
C TRP A 309 21.42 15.54 61.73
N LEU A 310 22.65 15.75 61.26
CA LEU A 310 23.41 14.78 60.47
C LEU A 310 24.46 14.11 61.38
N ASN A 311 24.44 12.77 61.48
CA ASN A 311 25.47 12.01 62.17
C ASN A 311 26.51 11.52 61.16
N LEU A 312 27.58 12.29 60.98
CA LEU A 312 28.70 11.92 60.12
C LEU A 312 29.77 11.20 60.95
N TYR A 313 30.15 10.00 60.53
CA TYR A 313 31.24 9.24 61.13
C TYR A 313 32.35 9.05 60.10
N LEU A 314 33.56 9.49 60.42
CA LEU A 314 34.73 9.24 59.58
C LEU A 314 35.22 7.81 59.84
N CYS A 315 34.82 6.88 58.98
CA CYS A 315 35.22 5.47 59.10
C CYS A 315 36.65 5.21 58.59
N GLU A 316 37.05 5.88 57.51
CA GLU A 316 38.37 5.72 56.91
C GLU A 316 38.81 7.04 56.26
N ALA A 317 40.08 7.39 56.42
CA ALA A 317 40.72 8.49 55.73
C ALA A 317 42.07 8.00 55.20
N LYS A 318 42.20 7.88 53.87
CA LYS A 318 43.43 7.47 53.19
C LYS A 318 44.07 8.66 52.51
N VAL A 319 45.35 8.87 52.77
CA VAL A 319 46.17 9.87 52.08
C VAL A 319 47.04 9.14 51.08
N GLY A 320 46.95 9.50 49.80
CA GLY A 320 47.75 8.93 48.72
C GLY A 320 48.70 9.98 48.13
N GLY A 321 49.85 9.54 47.61
CA GLY A 321 50.80 10.42 46.91
C GLY A 321 51.81 11.16 47.80
N VAL A 322 51.96 10.74 49.06
CA VAL A 322 52.98 11.26 50.00
C VAL A 322 54.10 10.24 50.16
N ALA A 323 55.33 10.72 50.27
CA ALA A 323 56.54 9.95 50.57
C ALA A 323 57.22 10.58 51.79
N THR A 324 57.81 9.78 52.67
CA THR A 324 58.60 10.28 53.80
C THR A 324 60.07 10.38 53.41
N ASP A 325 60.74 11.43 53.88
CA ASP A 325 62.14 11.71 53.53
C ASP A 325 63.12 10.65 54.09
N ASP A 326 62.68 9.82 55.04
CA ASP A 326 63.44 8.72 55.64
C ASP A 326 63.18 7.36 54.97
N GLY A 327 62.33 7.30 53.94
CA GLY A 327 62.00 6.07 53.20
C GLY A 327 61.05 5.12 53.95
N SER A 328 60.52 5.52 55.10
CA SER A 328 59.48 4.75 55.79
C SER A 328 58.16 4.74 55.01
N THR A 329 57.29 3.75 55.24
CA THR A 329 55.95 3.77 54.64
C THR A 329 55.11 4.88 55.28
N PRO A 330 54.51 5.80 54.50
CA PRO A 330 53.70 6.87 55.07
C PRO A 330 52.51 6.29 55.84
N PRO A 331 52.07 6.93 56.95
CA PRO A 331 50.98 6.41 57.76
C PRO A 331 49.72 6.30 56.90
N THR A 332 49.30 5.06 56.64
CA THR A 332 48.12 4.75 55.83
C THR A 332 46.86 4.92 56.68
N GLY A 333 46.50 6.18 56.93
CA GLY A 333 45.20 6.53 57.49
C GLY A 333 44.94 6.06 58.93
N ILE A 334 43.73 6.37 59.40
CA ILE A 334 43.23 5.97 60.72
C ILE A 334 42.68 4.55 60.61
N ALA A 335 43.12 3.64 61.49
CA ALA A 335 42.64 2.26 61.51
C ALA A 335 41.14 2.19 61.87
N ILE A 336 40.39 1.35 61.14
CA ILE A 336 38.96 1.15 61.35
C ILE A 336 38.74 0.35 62.65
N THR A 337 38.48 1.05 63.75
CA THR A 337 38.32 0.43 65.09
C THR A 337 36.87 0.25 65.52
N GLN A 338 35.91 0.85 64.79
CA GLN A 338 34.50 0.82 65.17
C GLN A 338 33.73 -0.26 64.38
N PRO A 339 32.93 -1.12 65.05
CA PRO A 339 32.15 -2.18 64.40
C PRO A 339 31.23 -1.69 63.28
N ARG A 340 30.73 -0.46 63.40
CA ARG A 340 29.83 0.19 62.43
C ARG A 340 30.49 0.52 61.07
N CYS A 341 31.81 0.42 60.99
CA CYS A 341 32.60 0.74 59.80
C CYS A 341 33.14 -0.51 59.07
N LEU A 342 32.71 -1.71 59.49
CA LEU A 342 33.14 -3.02 58.94
C LEU A 342 32.09 -3.66 58.02
N ALA A 343 31.12 -2.89 57.53
CA ALA A 343 29.98 -3.35 56.71
C ALA A 343 30.13 -2.98 55.23
#